data_AF-A0A4V3WN64-F1
#
_entry.id   AF-A0A4V3WN64-F1
#
_cell.length_a   1.000
_cell.length_b   1.000
_cell.length_c   1.000
_cell.angle_alpha   90.00
_cell.angle_beta   90.00
_cell.angle_gamma   90.00
#
_symmetry.space_group_name_H-M   'P 1'
#
loop_
_entity.id
_entity.type
_entity.pdbx_description
1 polymer ?
#
loop_
_entity_poly.entity_id
_entity_poly.type
_entity_poly.pdbx_seq_one_letter_code
_entity_poly.pdbx_strand_id
1 'polypeptide(L)'
;MTTYLGCLKPPDVQILLVSAWSDVIQRKFTITKALLFKADRSSFDRFRQQIYKLELEQKRLEEDAFVYNWLQQQLKLSPAYKKMLEIGACMEMKAKSHEMTESTDAEFTDISFEELLAQEKKDSFWQKNGKPRSCTG
;
A
#
# COMPACT_ATOMS: atom_id res chain seq x y z
N MET A 1 9.97 -0.02 9.58
CA MET A 1 9.83 0.84 8.38
C MET A 1 9.02 0.14 7.29
N THR A 2 7.93 -0.55 7.64
CA THR A 2 7.12 -1.40 6.75
C THR A 2 5.96 -0.64 6.06
N THR A 3 5.78 0.64 6.35
CA THR A 3 4.63 1.44 5.90
C THR A 3 4.82 2.11 4.53
N TYR A 4 6.05 2.33 4.05
CA TYR A 4 6.30 3.03 2.77
C TYR A 4 6.19 2.13 1.53
N LEU A 5 6.18 0.81 1.69
CA LEU A 5 5.97 -0.15 0.59
C LEU A 5 4.48 -0.41 0.29
N GLY A 6 3.55 0.05 1.15
CA GLY A 6 2.11 -0.18 1.01
C GLY A 6 1.42 0.58 -0.14
N CYS A 7 2.09 1.58 -0.72
CA CYS A 7 1.52 2.37 -1.84
C CYS A 7 1.63 1.66 -3.20
N LEU A 8 2.50 0.65 -3.32
CA LEU A 8 2.44 -0.31 -4.42
C LEU A 8 1.72 -1.54 -3.90
N LYS A 9 0.38 -1.58 -4.02
CA LYS A 9 -0.30 -2.88 -3.96
C LYS A 9 0.39 -3.83 -4.94
N PRO A 10 0.63 -5.10 -4.57
CA PRO A 10 1.21 -6.06 -5.48
C PRO A 10 0.39 -6.08 -6.78
N PRO A 11 1.02 -6.10 -7.97
CA PRO A 11 0.30 -6.20 -9.24
C PRO A 11 -0.76 -7.31 -9.22
N ASP A 12 -0.49 -8.38 -8.48
CA ASP A 12 -1.37 -9.53 -8.30
C ASP A 12 -2.72 -9.14 -7.67
N VAL A 13 -2.75 -8.22 -6.70
CA VAL A 13 -3.99 -7.82 -6.03
C VAL A 13 -4.89 -7.00 -6.96
N GLN A 14 -4.31 -6.12 -7.78
CA GLN A 14 -5.09 -5.31 -8.72
C GLN A 14 -5.60 -6.17 -9.90
N ILE A 15 -4.78 -7.09 -10.42
CA ILE A 15 -5.18 -8.06 -11.45
C ILE A 15 -6.29 -8.99 -10.93
N LEU A 16 -6.17 -9.47 -9.70
CA LEU A 16 -7.22 -10.26 -9.05
C LEU A 16 -8.52 -9.47 -8.87
N LEU A 17 -8.43 -8.18 -8.54
CA LEU A 17 -9.63 -7.34 -8.43
C LEU A 17 -10.29 -7.13 -9.80
N VAL A 18 -9.52 -6.75 -10.83
CA VAL A 18 -10.06 -6.53 -12.18
C VAL A 18 -10.66 -7.81 -12.76
N SER A 19 -10.01 -8.96 -12.58
CA SER A 19 -10.54 -10.25 -13.03
C SER A 19 -11.83 -10.65 -12.30
N ALA A 20 -11.88 -10.50 -10.97
CA ALA A 20 -13.10 -10.78 -10.21
C ALA A 20 -14.27 -9.87 -10.62
N TRP A 21 -14.02 -8.60 -10.90
CA TRP A 21 -15.04 -7.66 -11.38
C TRP A 21 -15.48 -7.96 -12.81
N SER A 22 -14.54 -8.33 -13.69
CA SER A 22 -14.82 -8.77 -15.06
C SER A 22 -15.74 -10.00 -15.06
N ASP A 23 -15.46 -10.99 -14.21
CA ASP A 23 -16.29 -12.20 -14.06
C ASP A 23 -17.71 -11.87 -13.61
N VAL A 24 -17.89 -10.89 -12.71
CA VAL A 24 -19.21 -10.44 -12.27
C VAL A 24 -19.99 -9.81 -13.43
N ILE A 25 -19.34 -8.96 -14.23
CA ILE A 25 -19.96 -8.32 -15.40
C ILE A 25 -20.30 -9.36 -16.45
N GLN A 26 -19.39 -10.29 -16.75
CA GLN A 26 -19.63 -11.39 -17.68
C GLN A 26 -20.83 -12.23 -17.27
N ARG A 27 -20.91 -12.65 -15.99
CA ARG A 27 -22.08 -13.40 -15.49
C ARG A 27 -23.37 -12.61 -15.66
N LYS A 28 -23.39 -11.33 -15.28
CA LYS A 28 -24.57 -10.46 -15.46
C LYS A 28 -24.95 -10.34 -16.92
N PHE A 29 -23.98 -10.17 -17.81
CA PHE A 29 -24.17 -10.05 -19.24
C PHE A 29 -24.77 -11.31 -19.85
N THR A 30 -24.21 -12.48 -19.52
CA THR A 30 -24.73 -13.79 -19.93
C THR A 30 -26.15 -14.00 -19.47
N ILE A 31 -26.45 -13.75 -18.19
CA ILE A 31 -27.81 -13.88 -17.64
C ILE A 31 -28.78 -12.93 -18.35
N THR A 32 -28.40 -11.67 -18.52
CA THR A 32 -29.26 -10.65 -19.14
C THR A 32 -29.52 -10.96 -20.61
N LYS A 33 -28.52 -11.42 -21.36
CA LYS A 33 -28.70 -11.89 -22.75
C LYS A 33 -29.64 -13.09 -22.82
N ALA A 34 -29.49 -14.06 -21.92
CA ALA A 34 -30.39 -15.22 -21.87
C ALA A 34 -31.84 -14.81 -21.57
N LEU A 35 -32.04 -13.82 -20.69
CA LEU A 35 -33.36 -13.25 -20.41
C LEU A 35 -33.93 -12.48 -21.59
N LEU A 36 -33.11 -11.72 -22.33
CA LEU A 36 -33.53 -10.98 -23.52
C LEU A 36 -34.12 -11.90 -24.58
N PHE A 37 -33.55 -13.09 -24.79
CA PHE A 37 -34.08 -14.07 -25.76
C PHE A 37 -35.48 -14.60 -25.42
N LYS A 38 -35.88 -14.53 -24.14
CA LYS A 38 -37.20 -14.96 -23.66
C LYS A 38 -38.12 -13.78 -23.32
N ALA A 39 -37.68 -12.56 -23.58
CA ALA A 39 -38.38 -11.35 -23.20
C ALA A 39 -39.60 -11.09 -24.10
N ASP A 40 -40.68 -10.65 -23.49
CA ASP A 40 -41.82 -10.07 -24.19
C ASP A 40 -41.49 -8.63 -24.64
N ARG A 41 -42.36 -8.04 -25.48
CA ARG A 41 -42.14 -6.69 -26.04
C ARG A 41 -41.93 -5.62 -24.97
N SER A 42 -42.55 -5.76 -23.78
CA SER A 42 -42.48 -4.75 -22.72
C SER A 42 -41.17 -4.80 -21.92
N SER A 43 -40.59 -5.99 -21.73
CA SER A 43 -39.33 -6.16 -20.99
C SER A 43 -38.07 -6.11 -21.87
N PHE A 44 -38.22 -6.26 -23.19
CA PHE A 44 -37.13 -6.25 -24.15
C PHE A 44 -36.25 -4.99 -24.07
N ASP A 45 -36.86 -3.80 -24.08
CA ASP A 45 -36.10 -2.53 -24.06
C ASP A 45 -35.30 -2.40 -22.75
N ARG A 46 -35.90 -2.79 -21.62
CA ARG A 46 -35.23 -2.80 -20.31
C ARG A 46 -34.00 -3.70 -20.30
N PHE A 47 -34.07 -4.90 -20.89
CA PHE A 47 -32.92 -5.79 -20.96
C PHE A 47 -31.84 -5.28 -21.91
N ARG A 48 -32.24 -4.69 -23.05
CA ARG A 48 -31.31 -4.05 -23.99
C ARG A 48 -30.54 -2.90 -23.34
N GLN A 49 -31.21 -2.06 -22.55
CA GLN A 49 -30.56 -0.99 -21.79
C GLN A 49 -29.59 -1.54 -20.72
N GLN A 50 -29.93 -2.64 -20.04
CA GLN A 50 -29.04 -3.27 -19.07
C GLN A 50 -27.77 -3.82 -19.73
N ILE A 51 -27.90 -4.46 -20.90
CA ILE A 51 -26.78 -4.95 -21.70
C ILE A 51 -25.85 -3.80 -22.07
N TYR A 52 -26.39 -2.69 -22.59
CA TYR A 52 -25.58 -1.52 -22.95
C TYR A 52 -24.82 -0.92 -21.75
N LYS A 53 -25.46 -0.85 -20.57
CA LYS A 53 -24.81 -0.39 -19.35
C LYS A 53 -23.64 -1.31 -18.94
N LEU A 54 -23.82 -2.62 -19.05
CA LEU A 54 -22.78 -3.60 -18.73
C LEU A 54 -21.59 -3.52 -19.70
N GLU A 55 -21.85 -3.29 -21.00
CA GLU A 55 -20.79 -3.09 -22.01
C GLU A 55 -19.96 -1.83 -21.71
N LEU A 56 -20.62 -0.74 -21.31
CA LEU A 56 -19.94 0.49 -20.91
C LEU A 56 -19.11 0.30 -19.64
N GLU A 57 -19.65 -0.40 -18.65
CA GLU A 57 -18.92 -0.70 -17.40
C GLU A 57 -17.70 -1.59 -17.66
N GLN A 58 -17.83 -2.59 -18.54
CA GLN A 58 -16.71 -3.43 -18.97
C GLN A 58 -15.62 -2.59 -19.64
N LYS A 59 -15.98 -1.76 -20.62
CA LYS A 59 -15.03 -0.93 -21.34
C LYS A 59 -14.27 0.02 -20.40
N ARG A 60 -14.96 0.64 -19.45
CA ARG A 60 -14.33 1.50 -18.44
C ARG A 60 -13.31 0.73 -17.60
N LEU A 61 -13.64 -0.49 -17.16
CA LEU A 61 -12.70 -1.30 -16.38
C LEU A 61 -11.48 -1.73 -17.18
N GLU A 62 -11.65 -2.02 -18.48
CA GLU A 62 -10.54 -2.33 -19.39
C GLU A 62 -9.59 -1.12 -19.54
N GLU A 63 -10.14 0.10 -19.69
CA GLU A 63 -9.37 1.34 -19.74
C GLU A 63 -8.63 1.62 -18.42
N ASP A 64 -9.31 1.50 -17.28
CA ASP A 64 -8.71 1.68 -15.95
C ASP A 64 -7.56 0.68 -15.72
N ALA A 65 -7.77 -0.58 -16.07
CA ALA A 65 -6.75 -1.63 -15.97
C ALA A 65 -5.56 -1.33 -16.88
N PHE A 66 -5.80 -0.87 -18.11
CA PHE A 66 -4.76 -0.47 -19.04
C PHE A 66 -3.90 0.67 -18.48
N VAL A 67 -4.52 1.76 -18.00
CA VAL A 67 -3.81 2.91 -17.44
C VAL A 67 -2.98 2.51 -16.24
N TYR A 68 -3.56 1.71 -15.33
CA TYR A 68 -2.85 1.22 -14.17
C TYR A 68 -1.63 0.37 -14.54
N ASN A 69 -1.80 -0.60 -15.45
CA ASN A 69 -0.72 -1.47 -15.90
C ASN A 69 0.39 -0.67 -16.60
N TRP A 70 0.03 0.31 -17.42
CA TRP A 70 0.98 1.20 -18.08
C TRP A 70 1.77 2.05 -17.08
N LEU A 71 1.10 2.69 -16.12
CA LEU A 71 1.75 3.46 -15.06
C LEU A 71 2.69 2.58 -14.23
N GLN A 72 2.27 1.36 -13.93
CA GLN A 72 3.08 0.42 -13.16
C GLN A 72 4.33 -0.02 -13.94
N GLN A 73 4.22 -0.24 -15.25
CA GLN A 73 5.38 -0.50 -16.11
C GLN A 73 6.32 0.71 -16.16
N GLN A 74 5.79 1.92 -16.34
CA GLN A 74 6.58 3.15 -16.35
C GLN A 74 7.32 3.35 -15.03
N LEU A 75 6.65 3.13 -13.90
CA LEU A 75 7.27 3.23 -12.58
C LEU A 75 8.41 2.23 -12.42
N LYS A 76 8.23 0.97 -12.86
CA LYS A 76 9.28 -0.06 -12.83
C LYS A 76 10.51 0.29 -13.66
N LEU A 77 10.35 1.05 -14.74
CA LEU A 77 11.45 1.52 -15.58
C LEU A 77 12.19 2.73 -14.97
N SER A 78 11.54 3.47 -14.07
CA SER A 78 12.08 4.71 -13.51
C SER A 78 13.39 4.47 -12.73
N PRO A 79 14.35 5.41 -12.79
CA PRO A 79 15.57 5.33 -11.99
C PRO A 79 15.31 5.29 -10.49
N ALA A 80 14.28 6.01 -10.03
CA ALA A 80 13.90 6.05 -8.62
C ALA A 80 13.45 4.68 -8.10
N TYR A 81 12.63 3.95 -8.87
CA TYR A 81 12.21 2.60 -8.50
C TYR A 81 13.39 1.61 -8.45
N LYS A 82 14.31 1.68 -9.42
CA LYS A 82 15.54 0.87 -9.40
C LYS A 82 16.40 1.15 -8.17
N LYS A 83 16.60 2.43 -7.84
CA LYS A 83 17.33 2.85 -6.63
C LYS A 83 16.66 2.38 -5.35
N MET A 84 15.34 2.45 -5.27
CA MET A 84 14.57 1.92 -4.15
C MET A 84 14.81 0.40 -3.96
N LEU A 85 14.82 -0.38 -5.05
CA LEU A 85 15.12 -1.82 -4.99
C LEU A 85 16.57 -2.09 -4.54
N GLU A 86 17.55 -1.36 -5.06
CA GLU A 86 18.96 -1.47 -4.65
C GLU A 86 19.15 -1.19 -3.14
N ILE A 87 18.53 -0.11 -2.64
CA ILE A 87 18.57 0.24 -1.22
C ILE A 87 17.89 -0.84 -0.38
N GLY A 88 16.72 -1.33 -0.80
CA GLY A 88 16.01 -2.40 -0.11
C GLY A 88 16.84 -3.67 0.00
N ALA A 89 17.47 -4.11 -1.09
CA ALA A 89 18.35 -5.28 -1.10
C ALA A 89 19.58 -5.10 -0.21
N CYS A 90 20.18 -3.90 -0.21
CA CYS A 90 21.31 -3.56 0.66
C CYS A 90 20.91 -3.60 2.14
N MET A 91 19.74 -3.08 2.49
CA MET A 91 19.22 -3.11 3.86
C MET A 91 18.88 -4.54 4.30
N GLU A 92 18.33 -5.37 3.42
CA GLU A 92 18.04 -6.77 3.74
C GLU A 92 19.32 -7.60 3.92
N MET A 93 20.36 -7.36 3.12
CA MET A 93 21.68 -7.97 3.34
C MET A 93 22.32 -7.49 4.64
N LYS A 94 22.23 -6.19 4.95
CA LYS A 94 22.74 -5.63 6.22
C LYS A 94 22.00 -6.18 7.43
N ALA A 95 20.69 -6.41 7.32
CA ALA A 95 19.91 -7.05 8.37
C ALA A 95 20.37 -8.50 8.59
N LYS A 96 20.52 -9.28 7.52
CA LYS A 96 20.99 -10.68 7.58
C LYS A 96 22.44 -10.80 8.06
N SER A 97 23.30 -9.83 7.72
CA SER A 97 24.68 -9.80 8.22
C SER A 97 24.76 -9.38 9.68
N HIS A 98 23.92 -8.44 10.12
CA HIS A 98 23.84 -8.03 11.54
C HIS A 98 23.34 -9.17 12.43
N GLU A 99 22.38 -9.97 11.93
CA GLU A 99 21.92 -11.20 12.59
C GLU A 99 23.02 -12.27 12.68
N MET A 100 24.05 -12.19 11.82
CA MET A 100 25.19 -13.14 11.78
C MET A 100 26.45 -12.60 12.48
N THR A 101 26.44 -11.35 12.96
CA THR A 101 27.52 -10.71 13.72
C THR A 101 27.12 -10.35 15.15
N GLU A 102 26.18 -11.07 15.75
CA GLU A 102 25.92 -10.99 17.21
C GLU A 102 26.80 -11.93 18.04
N SER A 103 27.85 -12.53 17.46
CA SER A 103 28.75 -13.44 18.20
C SER A 103 30.18 -12.95 18.40
N THR A 104 30.58 -11.75 17.98
CA THR A 104 31.96 -11.28 18.28
C THR A 104 32.07 -9.77 18.38
N ASP A 105 31.98 -9.29 19.62
CA ASP A 105 32.97 -8.38 20.22
C ASP A 105 33.06 -6.97 19.64
N ALA A 106 32.02 -6.18 19.88
CA ALA A 106 32.19 -4.78 20.25
C ALA A 106 31.33 -4.56 21.47
N GLU A 107 31.98 -4.21 22.58
CA GLU A 107 31.46 -3.95 23.92
C GLU A 107 30.39 -2.82 23.92
N PHE A 108 29.24 -3.07 23.28
CA PHE A 108 28.00 -2.38 23.59
C PHE A 108 27.58 -2.93 24.94
N THR A 109 27.97 -2.25 26.00
CA THR A 109 27.39 -2.50 27.31
C THR A 109 25.88 -2.27 27.16
N ASP A 110 25.10 -3.35 27.22
CA ASP A 110 23.64 -3.32 27.24
C ASP A 110 23.20 -2.49 28.45
N ILE A 111 22.99 -1.19 28.24
CA ILE A 111 22.44 -0.33 29.28
C ILE A 111 20.99 -0.75 29.48
N SER A 112 20.67 -1.22 30.69
CA SER A 112 19.30 -1.58 30.99
C SER A 112 18.41 -0.33 31.02
N PHE A 113 17.13 -0.50 30.71
CA PHE A 113 16.15 0.59 30.80
C PHE A 113 16.15 1.26 32.19
N GLU A 114 16.39 0.49 33.25
CA GLU A 114 16.47 0.98 34.63
C GLU A 114 17.69 1.92 34.85
N GLU A 115 18.79 1.63 34.16
CA GLU A 115 20.04 2.40 34.23
C GLU A 115 19.93 3.74 33.48
N LEU A 116 19.22 3.73 32.34
CA LEU A 116 18.86 4.96 31.61
C LEU A 116 17.99 5.90 32.46
N LEU A 117 16.99 5.37 33.16
CA LEU A 117 16.14 6.17 34.06
C LEU A 117 16.93 6.75 35.24
N ALA A 118 17.91 6.00 35.76
CA ALA A 118 18.78 6.47 36.83
C ALA A 118 19.69 7.63 36.38
N GLN A 119 20.14 7.61 35.12
CA GLN A 119 20.93 8.68 34.52
C GLN A 119 20.09 9.95 34.27
N GLU A 120 18.87 9.81 33.75
CA GLU A 120 17.96 10.95 33.50
C GLU A 120 17.55 11.65 34.80
N LYS A 121 17.34 10.89 35.89
CA LYS A 121 17.04 11.46 37.21
C LYS A 121 18.14 12.35 37.78
N LYS A 122 19.39 12.14 37.35
CA LYS A 122 20.56 12.95 37.74
C LYS A 122 20.77 14.15 36.81
N ASP A 123 19.97 14.27 35.75
CA ASP A 123 20.08 15.38 34.82
C ASP A 123 19.51 16.66 35.45
N SER A 124 20.42 17.55 35.83
CA SER A 124 20.13 18.89 36.37
C SER A 124 19.28 19.74 35.41
N PHE A 125 19.18 19.37 34.13
CA PHE A 125 18.29 20.03 33.16
C PHE A 125 16.83 20.07 33.64
N TRP A 126 16.36 19.05 34.36
CA TRP A 126 15.00 18.98 34.92
C TRP A 126 14.87 19.62 36.30
N GLN A 127 15.98 19.95 36.97
CA GLN A 127 15.97 20.71 38.22
C GLN A 127 15.76 22.18 37.89
N LYS A 128 14.51 22.49 37.54
CA LYS A 128 14.00 23.83 37.28
C LYS A 128 14.10 24.63 38.58
N ASN A 129 15.26 25.24 38.83
CA ASN A 129 15.43 26.27 39.85
C ASN A 129 14.46 27.41 39.53
N GLY A 130 13.30 27.35 40.17
CA GLY A 130 12.22 28.30 40.00
C GLY A 130 12.64 29.68 40.48
N LYS A 131 13.04 30.53 39.55
CA LYS A 131 12.91 31.98 39.72
C LYS A 131 11.90 32.47 38.68
N PRO A 132 10.64 32.76 39.05
CA PRO A 132 9.72 33.39 38.12
C PRO A 132 10.29 34.78 37.78
N ARG A 133 10.48 35.06 36.49
CA ARG A 133 10.86 36.38 36.00
C ARG A 133 9.67 37.31 36.18
N SER A 134 9.82 38.33 37.03
CA SER A 134 8.85 39.42 37.13
C SER A 134 8.87 40.24 35.84
N CYS A 135 7.72 40.36 35.18
CA CYS A 135 7.52 41.27 34.06
C CYS A 135 7.24 42.67 34.62
N THR A 136 8.06 43.65 34.26
CA THR A 136 7.76 45.07 34.48
C THR A 136 7.23 45.65 33.17
N GLY A 137 6.11 46.36 33.27
CA GLY A 137 5.49 47.13 32.18
C GLY A 137 6.13 48.49 31.96
#